data_AF-A0A939E088-F1
#
_entry.id   AF-A0A939E088-F1
#
_cell.length_a   1.000
_cell.length_b   1.000
_cell.length_c   1.000
_cell.angle_alpha   90.00
_cell.angle_beta   90.00
_cell.angle_gamma   90.00
#
_symmetry.space_group_name_H-M   'P 1'
#
loop_
_entity.id
_entity.type
_entity.pdbx_description
1 polymer ?
#
loop_
_entity_poly.entity_id
_entity_poly.type
_entity_poly.pdbx_seq_one_letter_code
_entity_poly.pdbx_strand_id
1 'polypeptide(L)' 'MSTTTLTTDRTTARKKLQEFSALWSEKVDRWKQEGTGHTESTYAQTYWSGLLRCFGVIPERIDLFEQDATRATT' A
#
# COMPACT_ATOMS: atom_id res chain seq x y z
N MET A 1 -13.39 -23.20 -15.69
CA MET A 1 -12.12 -22.87 -15.01
C MET A 1 -12.47 -22.36 -13.62
N SER A 2 -12.11 -23.11 -12.58
CA SER A 2 -12.47 -22.76 -11.21
C SER A 2 -11.51 -21.69 -10.69
N THR A 3 -11.99 -20.46 -10.54
CA THR A 3 -11.25 -19.38 -9.90
C THR A 3 -11.20 -19.68 -8.41
N THR A 4 -10.08 -20.19 -7.91
CA THR A 4 -9.84 -20.32 -6.47
C THR A 4 -9.78 -18.91 -5.90
N THR A 5 -10.87 -18.47 -5.27
CA THR A 5 -10.87 -17.26 -4.45
C THR A 5 -9.86 -17.50 -3.34
N LEU A 6 -8.70 -16.82 -3.40
CA LEU A 6 -7.75 -16.77 -2.29
C LEU A 6 -8.40 -15.98 -1.16
N THR A 7 -9.27 -16.65 -0.40
CA THR A 7 -9.90 -16.08 0.78
C THR A 7 -8.80 -15.90 1.83
N THR A 8 -8.17 -14.73 1.85
CA THR A 8 -7.23 -14.37 2.91
C THR A 8 -7.97 -14.45 4.24
N ASP A 9 -7.51 -15.32 5.13
CA ASP A 9 -8.07 -15.45 6.48
C ASP A 9 -7.97 -14.13 7.26
N ARG A 10 -9.01 -13.80 8.03
CA ARG A 10 -9.12 -12.53 8.78
C ARG A 10 -7.97 -12.36 9.77
N THR A 11 -7.54 -13.43 10.42
CA THR A 11 -6.43 -13.40 11.38
C THR A 11 -5.12 -13.06 10.68
N THR A 12 -4.91 -13.66 9.51
CA THR A 12 -3.74 -13.38 8.66
C THR A 12 -3.75 -11.94 8.16
N ALA A 13 -4.87 -11.44 7.65
CA ALA A 13 -5.00 -10.05 7.20
C ALA A 13 -4.75 -9.07 8.36
N ARG A 14 -5.30 -9.35 9.54
CA ARG A 14 -5.11 -8.51 10.74
C ARG A 14 -3.65 -8.45 11.16
N LYS A 15 -2.95 -9.58 11.18
CA LYS A 15 -1.51 -9.61 11.51
C LYS A 15 -0.70 -8.78 10.52
N LYS A 16 -0.93 -8.97 9.22
CA LYS A 16 -0.27 -8.20 8.15
C LYS A 16 -0.55 -6.70 8.26
N LEU A 17 -1.79 -6.31 8.58
CA LEU A 17 -2.15 -4.90 8.80
C LEU A 17 -1.44 -4.29 10.01
N GLN A 18 -1.28 -5.04 11.10
CA GLN A 18 -0.55 -4.58 12.28
C GLN A 18 0.93 -4.33 11.95
N GLU A 19 1.56 -5.28 11.26
CA GLU A 19 2.95 -5.16 10.78
C GLU A 19 3.11 -3.97 9.82
N PHE A 20 2.20 -3.85 8.85
CA PHE A 20 2.16 -2.73 7.91
C PHE A 20 2.02 -1.39 8.63
N SER A 21 1.09 -1.29 9.59
CA SER A 21 0.88 -0.06 10.36
C SER A 21 2.12 0.33 11.15
N ALA A 22 2.82 -0.62 11.78
CA ALA A 22 4.03 -0.34 12.53
C ALA A 22 5.14 0.21 11.62
N LEU A 23 5.38 -0.45 10.48
CA LEU A 23 6.37 -0.03 9.49
C LEU A 23 6.06 1.34 8.89
N TRP A 24 4.79 1.63 8.61
CA TRP A 24 4.40 2.89 8.01
C TRP A 24 4.45 4.05 8.99
N SER A 25 4.09 3.83 10.25
CA SER A 25 4.27 4.82 11.31
C SER A 25 5.74 5.20 11.48
N GLU A 26 6.65 4.22 11.51
CA GLU A 26 8.10 4.49 11.60
C GLU A 26 8.59 5.36 10.43
N LYS A 27 8.12 5.09 9.20
CA LYS A 27 8.45 5.91 8.02
C LYS A 27 7.95 7.34 8.15
N VAL A 28 6.70 7.52 8.59
CA VAL A 28 6.11 8.85 8.78
C VAL A 28 6.88 9.63 9.86
N ASP A 29 7.23 8.96 10.97
CA ASP A 29 8.00 9.59 12.04
C ASP A 29 9.41 9.97 11.57
N ARG A 30 10.05 9.16 10.73
CA ARG A 30 11.31 9.50 10.07
C ARG A 30 11.17 10.74 9.19
N TRP A 31 10.14 10.81 8.34
CA TRP A 31 9.92 11.98 7.47
C TRP A 31 9.69 13.26 8.26
N LYS A 32 8.96 13.18 9.37
CA LYS A 32 8.77 14.32 10.28
C LYS A 32 10.09 14.82 10.87
N GLN A 33 10.99 13.90 11.20
CA GLN A 33 12.33 14.24 11.72
C GLN A 33 13.25 14.83 10.65
N GLU A 34 13.17 14.32 9.42
CA GLU A 34 14.01 14.74 8.29
C GLU A 34 13.51 16.02 7.59
N GLY A 35 12.28 16.45 7.86
CA GLY A 35 11.68 17.64 7.23
C GLY A 35 11.38 17.45 5.73
N THR A 36 11.17 16.20 5.29
CA THR A 36 11.06 15.84 3.88
C THR A 36 9.70 16.23 3.29
N GLY A 37 9.68 17.30 2.48
CA GLY A 37 8.52 17.69 1.67
C GLY A 37 8.29 16.74 0.48
N HIS A 38 7.10 16.81 -0.15
CA HIS A 38 6.71 15.99 -1.33
C HIS A 38 6.75 14.46 -1.15
N THR A 39 6.78 13.97 0.09
CA THR A 39 6.76 12.53 0.42
C THR A 39 5.39 11.89 0.15
N GLU A 40 4.28 12.63 0.35
CA GLU A 40 2.92 12.09 0.22
C GLU A 40 2.62 11.56 -1.19
N SER A 41 2.99 12.28 -2.24
CA SER A 41 2.75 11.85 -3.62
C SER A 41 3.74 10.75 -4.06
N THR A 42 5.01 10.89 -3.66
CA THR A 42 6.08 9.94 -4.00
C THR A 42 5.84 8.55 -3.43
N TYR A 43 5.31 8.46 -2.21
CA TYR A 43 5.10 7.18 -1.53
C TYR A 43 3.67 6.63 -1.65
N ALA A 44 2.74 7.34 -2.29
CA ALA A 44 1.35 6.90 -2.46
C ALA A 44 1.26 5.51 -3.11
N GLN A 45 1.99 5.28 -4.20
CA GLN A 45 2.01 3.99 -4.88
C GLN A 45 2.52 2.85 -3.99
N THR A 46 3.59 3.11 -3.22
CA THR A 46 4.18 2.13 -2.31
C THR A 46 3.25 1.83 -1.13
N TYR A 47 2.57 2.86 -0.62
CA TYR A 47 1.58 2.74 0.45
C TYR A 47 0.43 1.82 0.06
N TRP A 48 -0.24 2.14 -1.05
CA TRP A 48 -1.38 1.38 -1.54
C TRP A 48 -0.98 -0.05 -1.91
N SER A 49 0.19 -0.23 -2.52
CA SER A 49 0.70 -1.56 -2.84
C SER A 49 0.92 -2.42 -1.59
N GLY A 50 1.50 -1.85 -0.53
CA GLY A 50 1.69 -2.54 0.75
C GLY A 50 0.36 -2.86 1.46
N LEU A 51 -0.58 -1.92 1.44
CA LEU A 51 -1.91 -2.08 2.03
C LEU A 51 -2.69 -3.21 1.34
N LEU A 52 -2.76 -3.19 0.01
CA LEU A 52 -3.47 -4.21 -0.78
C LEU A 52 -2.88 -5.61 -0.57
N ARG A 53 -1.55 -5.69 -0.46
CA ARG A 53 -0.84 -6.96 -0.19
C ARG A 53 -1.20 -7.55 1.19
N CYS A 54 -1.65 -6.76 2.15
CA CYS A 54 -2.18 -7.27 3.43
C CYS A 54 -3.39 -8.18 3.23
N PHE A 55 -4.19 -7.93 2.19
CA PHE A 55 -5.39 -8.68 1.85
C PHE A 55 -5.15 -9.78 0.80
N GLY A 56 -3.90 -10.00 0.39
CA GLY A 56 -3.57 -10.96 -0.68
C GLY A 56 -3.84 -10.44 -2.09
N VAL A 57 -4.14 -9.14 -2.22
CA VAL A 57 -4.25 -8.48 -3.52
C VAL A 57 -2.83 -8.21 -4.03
N ILE A 58 -2.52 -8.71 -5.22
CA ILE A 58 -1.25 -8.46 -5.90
C ILE A 58 -1.44 -7.22 -6.79
N PRO A 59 -0.86 -6.06 -6.43
CA PRO A 59 -1.07 -4.83 -7.18
C PRO A 59 -0.45 -4.90 -8.58
N GLU A 60 0.59 -5.70 -8.80
CA GLU A 60 1.14 -5.96 -10.16
C GLU A 60 0.15 -6.64 -11.12
N ARG A 61 -0.99 -7.15 -10.61
CA ARG A 61 -2.07 -7.79 -11.40
C ARG A 61 -3.25 -6.85 -11.65
N ILE A 62 -3.30 -5.71 -10.97
CA ILE A 62 -4.41 -4.76 -11.07
C ILE A 62 -3.80 -3.48 -11.58
N ASP A 63 -4.25 -3.04 -12.76
CA ASP A 63 -3.83 -1.81 -13.41
C ASP A 63 -4.32 -0.56 -12.66
N LEU A 64 -4.08 -0.50 -11.34
CA LEU A 64 -4.62 0.51 -10.45
C LEU A 64 -3.74 1.77 -10.42
N PHE A 65 -2.48 1.66 -10.84
CA PHE A 65 -1.47 2.72 -10.69
C PHE A 65 -1.09 3.43 -11.99
N GLU A 66 -1.43 2.89 -13.17
CA GLU A 66 -1.31 3.66 -14.43
C GLU A 66 -2.36 4.79 -14.52
N GLN A 67 -3.52 4.62 -13.88
CA GLN A 67 -4.64 5.56 -14.02
C GLN A 67 -4.51 6.85 -13.17
N ASP A 68 -3.92 6.78 -11.97
CA ASP A 68 -3.77 7.96 -11.09
C ASP A 68 -2.57 8.84 -11.45
N ALA A 69 -1.49 8.26 -11.99
CA ALA A 69 -0.30 9.00 -12.42
C ALA A 69 -0.60 10.01 -13.56
N THR A 70 -1.63 9.74 -14.37
CA THR A 70 -2.05 10.63 -15.47
C THR A 70 -2.84 11.86 -14.98
N ARG A 71 -3.35 11.87 -13.74
CA ARG A 71 -4.27 12.93 -13.24
C ARG A 71 -3.66 13.97 -12.31
N ALA A 72 -2.38 13.84 -11.96
CA ALA A 72 -1.69 14.78 -11.07
C ALA A 72 -0.85 15.84 -11.81
N THR A 73 -1.24 16.24 -13.03
CA THR A 73 -0.65 17.39 -13.73
C THR A 73 -1.75 18.41 -14.02
N THR A 74 -1.84 19.45 -13.19
CA THR A 74 -2.53 20.71 -13.50
C THR A 74 -1.79 21.83 -12.79
#